data_AF-A0A965JP34-F1
#
_entry.id   AF-A0A965JP34-F1
#
_cell.length_a   1.000
_cell.length_b   1.000
_cell.length_c   1.000
_cell.angle_alpha   90.00
_cell.angle_beta   90.00
_cell.angle_gamma   90.00
#
_symmetry.space_group_name_H-M   'P 1'
#
loop_
_entity.id
_entity.type
_entity.pdbx_description
1 polymer ?
#
loop_
_entity_poly.entity_id
_entity_poly.type
_entity_poly.pdbx_seq_one_letter_code
_entity_poly.pdbx_strand_id
1 'polypeptide(L)'
;MNSMEQQTDMQLAQIYDQMQLLAEQAKKINERKKISEFIYTAEMRFEPFINHTYHLYQKETGIFSLSLVGPQQWGKSGANLEFVGTVKLLADHTWDILERNEKFDF
;
A
#
# COMPACT_ATOMS: atom_id res chain seq x y z
N MET A 1 -0.12 -12.98 47.38
CA MET A 1 0.55 -13.07 46.08
C MET A 1 0.48 -11.69 45.46
N ASN A 2 1.65 -11.17 45.06
CA ASN A 2 2.04 -9.76 45.10
C ASN A 2 1.25 -8.88 44.12
N SER A 3 0.51 -7.88 44.61
CA SER A 3 -0.06 -6.83 43.77
C SER A 3 0.99 -6.10 42.92
N MET A 4 2.25 -6.09 43.38
CA MET A 4 3.39 -5.59 42.60
C MET A 4 3.70 -6.46 41.37
N GLU A 5 3.66 -7.78 41.48
CA GLU A 5 3.87 -8.69 40.34
C GLU A 5 2.80 -8.48 39.27
N GLN A 6 1.52 -8.43 39.69
CA GLN A 6 0.41 -8.16 38.77
C GLN A 6 0.54 -6.79 38.07
N GLN A 7 1.00 -5.77 38.79
CA GLN A 7 1.23 -4.44 38.23
C GLN A 7 2.39 -4.44 37.23
N THR A 8 3.48 -5.14 37.53
CA THR A 8 4.63 -5.29 36.62
C THR A 8 4.22 -6.06 35.35
N ASP A 9 3.43 -7.13 35.46
CA ASP A 9 2.93 -7.89 34.32
C ASP A 9 2.05 -7.02 33.40
N MET A 10 1.16 -6.21 33.98
CA MET A 10 0.36 -5.26 33.21
C MET A 10 1.21 -4.22 32.47
N GLN A 11 2.25 -3.69 33.10
CA GLN A 11 3.16 -2.74 32.46
C GLN A 11 3.95 -3.38 31.33
N LEU A 12 4.42 -4.62 31.50
CA LEU A 12 5.12 -5.37 30.45
C LEU A 12 4.19 -5.65 29.26
N ALA A 13 2.94 -6.02 29.50
CA ALA A 13 1.94 -6.20 28.44
C ALA A 13 1.71 -4.90 27.66
N GLN A 14 1.58 -3.75 28.35
CA GLN A 14 1.42 -2.46 27.69
C GLN A 14 2.63 -2.10 26.82
N ILE A 15 3.86 -2.36 27.27
CA ILE A 15 5.08 -2.13 26.48
C ILE A 15 5.07 -3.02 25.23
N TYR A 16 4.65 -4.28 25.36
CA TYR A 16 4.54 -5.20 24.24
C TYR A 16 3.56 -4.67 23.17
N ASP A 17 2.37 -4.23 23.59
CA ASP A 17 1.37 -3.67 22.68
C ASP A 17 1.90 -2.42 21.95
N GLN A 18 2.63 -1.56 22.66
CA GLN A 18 3.28 -0.39 22.06
C GLN A 18 4.34 -0.78 21.04
N MET A 19 5.18 -1.78 21.34
CA MET A 19 6.16 -2.30 20.39
C MET A 19 5.51 -2.89 19.15
N GLN A 20 4.43 -3.67 19.32
CA GLN A 20 3.68 -4.23 18.21
C GLN A 20 3.11 -3.13 17.31
N LEU A 21 2.49 -2.11 17.90
CA LEU A 21 1.98 -0.95 17.17
C LEU A 21 3.08 -0.25 16.37
N LEU A 22 4.26 -0.03 16.97
CA LEU A 22 5.40 0.58 16.29
C LEU A 22 5.90 -0.29 15.12
N ALA A 23 5.96 -1.61 15.31
CA ALA A 23 6.35 -2.54 14.25
C ALA A 23 5.37 -2.50 13.07
N GLU A 24 4.06 -2.45 13.33
CA GLU A 24 3.03 -2.30 12.31
C GLU A 24 3.14 -0.96 11.57
N GLN A 25 3.40 0.14 12.29
CA GLN A 25 3.62 1.45 11.69
C GLN A 25 4.86 1.46 10.79
N ALA A 26 5.98 0.86 11.24
CA ALA A 26 7.20 0.75 10.45
C ALA A 26 6.97 -0.09 9.17
N LYS A 27 6.19 -1.17 9.26
CA LYS A 27 5.79 -1.98 8.10
C LYS A 27 5.02 -1.13 7.07
N LYS A 28 4.00 -0.39 7.51
CA LYS A 28 3.21 0.50 6.64
C LYS A 28 4.06 1.57 5.97
N ILE A 29 5.02 2.15 6.68
CA ILE A 29 5.96 3.15 6.12
C ILE A 29 6.81 2.52 5.01
N ASN A 30 7.35 1.32 5.24
CA ASN A 30 8.13 0.61 4.24
C ASN A 30 7.31 0.23 2.99
N GLU A 31 6.07 -0.22 3.19
CA GLU A 31 5.15 -0.51 2.09
C GLU A 31 4.84 0.74 1.26
N ARG A 32 4.55 1.88 1.92
CA ARG A 32 4.35 3.18 1.25
C ARG A 32 5.57 3.64 0.46
N LYS A 33 6.78 3.43 1.00
CA LYS A 33 8.02 3.73 0.29
C LYS A 33 8.16 2.88 -0.97
N LYS A 34 8.03 1.56 -0.84
CA LYS A 34 8.17 0.62 -1.96
C LYS A 34 7.18 0.91 -3.08
N ILE A 35 5.90 1.07 -2.76
CA ILE A 35 4.89 1.34 -3.79
C ILE A 35 5.13 2.70 -4.47
N SER A 36 5.61 3.70 -3.73
CA SER A 36 5.97 4.99 -4.32
C SER A 36 7.11 4.83 -5.33
N GLU A 37 8.15 4.06 -5.01
CA GLU A 37 9.24 3.74 -5.95
C GLU A 37 8.73 3.00 -7.21
N PHE A 38 7.80 2.05 -7.04
CA PHE A 38 7.16 1.37 -8.18
C PHE A 38 6.35 2.33 -9.04
N ILE A 39 5.54 3.21 -8.45
CA ILE A 39 4.72 4.17 -9.21
C ILE A 39 5.59 5.21 -9.91
N TYR A 40 6.70 5.63 -9.31
CA TYR A 40 7.68 6.52 -9.98
C TYR A 40 8.29 5.90 -11.23
N THR A 41 8.41 4.58 -11.30
CA THR A 41 8.93 3.86 -12.47
C THR A 41 7.82 3.44 -13.45
N ALA A 42 6.55 3.59 -13.07
CA ALA A 42 5.41 3.23 -13.90
C ALA A 42 5.17 4.25 -15.01
N GLU A 43 4.70 3.77 -16.17
CA GLU A 43 4.24 4.64 -17.24
C GLU A 43 2.93 5.35 -16.85
N MET A 44 2.97 6.68 -16.89
CA MET A 44 1.83 7.56 -16.62
C MET A 44 1.55 8.42 -17.86
N ARG A 45 0.29 8.40 -18.33
CA ARG A 45 -0.19 9.25 -19.44
C ARG A 45 -1.00 10.46 -18.97
N PHE A 46 -0.90 10.77 -17.68
CA PHE A 46 -1.60 11.88 -17.03
C PHE A 46 -0.78 12.34 -15.81
N GLU A 47 -1.11 13.54 -15.31
CA GLU A 47 -0.58 14.05 -14.05
C GLU A 47 -1.49 13.64 -12.89
N PRO A 48 -0.99 12.90 -11.87
CA PRO A 48 -1.79 12.52 -10.72
C PRO A 48 -2.19 13.71 -9.85
N PHE A 49 -3.42 13.72 -9.37
CA PHE A 49 -3.95 14.71 -8.46
C PHE A 49 -3.98 14.18 -7.03
N ILE A 50 -3.67 15.07 -6.08
CA ILE A 50 -3.75 14.77 -4.66
C ILE A 50 -5.18 14.32 -4.31
N ASN A 51 -5.27 13.36 -3.39
CA ASN A 51 -6.48 12.72 -2.90
C ASN A 51 -7.32 11.98 -3.95
N HIS A 52 -6.78 11.73 -5.14
CA HIS A 52 -7.44 10.91 -6.15
C HIS A 52 -6.98 9.47 -6.11
N THR A 53 -7.88 8.57 -6.48
CA THR A 53 -7.66 7.13 -6.53
C THR A 53 -7.32 6.71 -7.95
N TYR A 54 -6.35 5.81 -8.05
CA TYR A 54 -5.79 5.28 -9.28
C TYR A 54 -5.58 3.77 -9.15
N HIS A 55 -5.37 3.12 -10.28
CA HIS A 55 -5.21 1.68 -10.36
C HIS A 55 -3.90 1.37 -11.08
N LEU A 56 -3.04 0.59 -10.43
CA LEU A 56 -1.77 0.15 -10.96
C LEU A 56 -1.97 -1.19 -11.68
N TYR A 57 -1.40 -1.31 -12.87
CA TYR A 57 -1.42 -2.52 -13.67
C TYR A 57 -0.02 -2.89 -14.12
N GLN A 58 0.21 -4.18 -14.35
CA GLN A 58 1.37 -4.67 -15.08
C GLN A 58 0.95 -5.09 -16.48
N LYS A 59 1.66 -4.62 -17.50
CA LYS A 59 1.48 -5.08 -18.88
C LYS A 59 2.18 -6.42 -19.08
N GLU A 60 1.82 -7.15 -20.14
CA GLU A 60 2.54 -8.37 -20.57
C GLU A 60 4.05 -8.16 -20.77
N THR A 61 4.48 -6.94 -21.09
CA THR A 61 5.91 -6.58 -21.22
C THR A 61 6.65 -6.49 -19.87
N GLY A 62 5.94 -6.64 -18.74
CA GLY A 62 6.45 -6.46 -17.39
C GLY A 62 6.43 -5.01 -16.90
N ILE A 63 6.13 -4.05 -17.78
CA ILE A 63 6.10 -2.62 -17.46
C ILE A 63 4.84 -2.29 -16.63
N PHE A 64 5.03 -1.57 -15.54
CA PHE A 64 3.94 -1.04 -14.73
C PHE A 64 3.32 0.21 -15.37
N SER A 65 2.01 0.36 -15.22
CA SER A 65 1.29 1.54 -15.71
C SER A 65 0.19 1.95 -14.74
N LEU A 66 0.13 3.24 -14.45
CA LEU A 66 -0.92 3.82 -13.63
C LEU A 66 -2.10 4.24 -14.51
N SER A 67 -3.32 3.99 -14.06
CA SER A 67 -4.55 4.31 -14.78
C SER A 67 -5.63 4.87 -13.86
N LEU A 68 -6.51 5.69 -14.42
CA LEU A 68 -7.78 6.11 -13.80
C LEU A 68 -8.87 5.04 -13.93
N VAL A 69 -8.71 4.10 -14.87
CA VAL A 69 -9.71 3.06 -15.17
C VAL A 69 -9.52 1.89 -14.21
N GLY A 70 -10.58 1.55 -13.48
CA GLY A 70 -10.61 0.42 -12.55
C GLY A 70 -10.64 -0.95 -13.23
N PRO A 71 -10.28 -2.03 -12.51
CA PRO A 71 -10.07 -3.35 -13.11
C PRO A 71 -11.33 -3.91 -13.78
N GLN A 72 -12.51 -3.57 -13.23
CA GLN A 72 -13.81 -4.02 -13.77
C GLN A 72 -14.32 -3.17 -14.94
N GLN A 73 -13.65 -2.04 -15.25
CA GLN A 73 -14.12 -1.07 -16.25
C GLN A 73 -13.44 -1.23 -17.62
N TRP A 74 -12.38 -2.03 -17.70
CA TRP A 74 -11.59 -2.18 -18.93
C TRP A 74 -12.28 -2.97 -20.06
N GLY A 75 -13.22 -3.85 -19.72
CA GLY A 75 -13.78 -4.81 -20.69
C GLY A 75 -12.68 -5.58 -21.42
N LYS A 76 -12.79 -5.71 -22.75
CA LYS A 76 -11.79 -6.42 -23.58
C LYS A 76 -10.46 -5.68 -23.72
N SER A 77 -10.44 -4.36 -23.55
CA SER A 77 -9.25 -3.53 -23.78
C SER A 77 -8.19 -3.69 -22.69
N GLY A 78 -8.54 -4.25 -21.54
CA GLY A 78 -7.60 -4.56 -20.45
C GLY A 78 -7.18 -6.03 -20.38
N ALA A 79 -7.45 -6.84 -21.41
CA ALA A 79 -7.13 -8.27 -21.39
C ALA A 79 -5.65 -8.57 -21.12
N ASN A 80 -4.76 -7.65 -21.50
CA ASN A 80 -3.30 -7.78 -21.38
C ASN A 80 -2.76 -6.97 -20.17
N LEU A 81 -3.63 -6.54 -19.26
CA LEU A 81 -3.29 -5.79 -18.06
C LEU A 81 -3.58 -6.65 -16.84
N GLU A 82 -2.54 -6.99 -16.08
CA GLU A 82 -2.72 -7.63 -14.79
C GLU A 82 -2.90 -6.55 -13.72
N PHE A 83 -4.00 -6.63 -12.98
CA PHE A 83 -4.28 -5.70 -11.89
C PHE A 83 -3.29 -5.92 -10.74
N VAL A 84 -2.63 -4.86 -10.30
CA VAL A 84 -1.62 -4.91 -9.23
C VAL A 84 -2.20 -4.38 -7.92
N GLY A 85 -2.93 -3.28 -7.98
CA GLY A 85 -3.57 -2.69 -6.80
C GLY A 85 -4.22 -1.35 -7.08
N THR A 86 -5.01 -0.90 -6.11
CA THR A 86 -5.64 0.42 -6.09
C THR A 86 -4.88 1.30 -5.12
N VAL A 87 -4.49 2.49 -5.57
CA VAL A 87 -3.65 3.43 -4.82
C VAL A 87 -4.25 4.82 -4.80
N LYS A 88 -3.93 5.59 -3.75
CA LYS A 88 -4.36 6.98 -3.61
C LYS A 88 -3.15 7.88 -3.42
N LEU A 89 -3.08 8.96 -4.20
CA LEU A 89 -2.06 9.98 -3.98
C LEU A 89 -2.45 10.81 -2.76
N LEU A 90 -1.56 10.92 -1.78
CA LEU A 90 -1.75 11.69 -0.57
C LEU A 90 -1.20 13.12 -0.72
N ALA A 91 -1.55 14.00 0.24
CA ALA A 91 -1.13 15.39 0.23
C ALA A 91 0.39 15.59 0.37
N ASP A 92 1.09 14.61 0.94
CA ASP A 92 2.55 14.57 1.06
C ASP A 92 3.25 14.01 -0.19
N HIS A 93 2.52 13.86 -1.31
CA HIS A 93 3.00 13.27 -2.57
C HIS A 93 3.44 11.79 -2.47
N THR A 94 3.07 11.12 -1.39
CA THR A 94 3.25 9.66 -1.28
C THR A 94 1.99 8.93 -1.69
N TRP A 95 2.10 7.62 -1.87
CA TRP A 95 1.01 6.76 -2.27
C TRP A 95 0.55 5.88 -1.11
N ASP A 96 -0.77 5.80 -0.93
CA ASP A 96 -1.41 4.85 -0.03
C ASP A 96 -2.02 3.69 -0.83
N ILE A 97 -2.00 2.49 -0.27
CA ILE A 97 -2.55 1.29 -0.91
C ILE A 97 -3.95 1.05 -0.34
N LEU A 98 -4.98 1.22 -1.18
CA LEU A 98 -6.37 0.97 -0.82
C LEU A 98 -6.76 -0.49 -1.06
N GLU A 99 -6.17 -1.11 -2.07
CA GLU A 99 -6.41 -2.52 -2.43
C GLU A 99 -5.14 -3.11 -3.02
N ARG A 100 -4.83 -4.35 -2.66
CA ARG A 100 -3.64 -5.06 -3.12
C ARG A 100 -4.03 -6.38 -3.77
N ASN A 101 -3.46 -6.66 -4.93
CA ASN A 101 -3.48 -8.02 -5.47
C ASN A 101 -2.40 -8.86 -4.79
N GLU A 102 -2.80 -9.93 -4.12
CA GLU A 102 -1.90 -10.84 -3.39
C GLU A 102 -0.87 -11.54 -4.27
N LYS A 103 -1.11 -11.62 -5.59
CA LYS A 103 -0.14 -12.16 -6.54
C LYS A 103 1.13 -11.29 -6.69
N PHE A 104 1.05 -10.03 -6.27
CA PHE A 104 2.13 -9.07 -6.40
C PHE A 104 2.75 -8.77 -5.04
N ASP A 105 4.03 -9.15 -4.92
CA ASP A 105 4.86 -8.72 -3.81
C ASP A 105 5.65 -7.46 -4.15
N PHE A 106 5.47 -6.43 -3.32
CA PHE A 106 6.25 -5.19 -3.36
C PHE A 106 7.33 -5.22 -2.27
#